data_AF-A0A9X1TZB9-F1
#
_entry.id   AF-A0A9X1TZB9-F1
#
_cell.length_a   1.000
_cell.length_b   1.000
_cell.length_c   1.000
_cell.angle_alpha   90.00
_cell.angle_beta   90.00
_cell.angle_gamma   90.00
#
_symmetry.space_group_name_H-M   'P 1'
#
loop_
_entity.id
_entity.type
_entity.pdbx_description
1 polymer ?
#
loop_
_entity_poly.entity_id
_entity_poly.type
_entity_poly.pdbx_seq_one_letter_code
_entity_poly.pdbx_strand_id
1 'polypeptide(L)'
;MKPFSELSAEELAMENLFIRWVRFPDDPPIRSFWEGWMTKYPSMKDTVARARELVLVASDWKPDSLSSQEVNSIWGRIRNSLDIITERDPAQTSAGALKKPVASSNIILGVISMALLILLAFFFFSIIN
;
A
#
# COMPACT_ATOMS: atom_id res chain seq x y z
N MET A 1 -25.50 -5.50 -8.10
CA MET A 1 -24.22 -6.25 -8.18
C MET A 1 -24.56 -7.67 -8.59
N LYS A 2 -23.78 -8.23 -9.53
CA LYS A 2 -23.97 -9.60 -10.01
C LYS A 2 -23.63 -10.59 -8.89
N PRO A 3 -24.43 -11.65 -8.64
CA PRO A 3 -24.11 -12.62 -7.61
C PRO A 3 -22.87 -13.43 -8.00
N PHE A 4 -22.10 -13.91 -7.01
CA PHE A 4 -20.90 -14.71 -7.25
C PHE A 4 -21.16 -15.96 -8.11
N SER A 5 -22.38 -16.50 -8.08
CA SER A 5 -22.79 -17.69 -8.84
C SER A 5 -22.93 -17.47 -10.34
N GLU A 6 -22.92 -16.22 -10.79
CA GLU A 6 -22.97 -15.88 -12.21
C GLU A 6 -21.60 -15.41 -12.72
N LEU A 7 -20.62 -15.23 -11.84
CA LEU A 7 -19.31 -14.72 -12.22
C LEU A 7 -18.53 -15.75 -13.04
N SER A 8 -17.81 -15.27 -14.06
CA SER A 8 -16.80 -16.07 -14.73
C SER A 8 -15.60 -16.32 -13.80
N ALA A 9 -14.70 -17.21 -14.21
CA ALA A 9 -13.48 -17.49 -13.45
C ALA A 9 -12.60 -16.24 -13.34
N GLU A 10 -12.53 -15.45 -14.41
CA GLU A 10 -11.76 -14.21 -14.50
C GLU A 10 -12.38 -13.13 -13.59
N GLU A 11 -13.70 -12.95 -13.62
CA GLU A 11 -14.40 -12.02 -12.74
C GLU A 11 -14.19 -12.39 -11.26
N LEU A 12 -14.29 -13.68 -10.93
CA LEU A 12 -14.06 -14.17 -9.57
C LEU A 12 -12.60 -13.99 -9.13
N ALA A 13 -11.64 -14.18 -10.04
CA ALA A 13 -10.22 -13.96 -9.77
C ALA A 13 -9.86 -12.47 -9.54
N MET A 14 -10.74 -11.53 -9.89
CA MET A 14 -10.58 -10.10 -9.62
C MET A 14 -11.23 -9.66 -8.30
N GLU A 15 -12.01 -10.53 -7.65
CA GLU A 15 -12.69 -10.21 -6.40
C GLU A 15 -11.74 -10.23 -5.20
N ASN A 16 -11.63 -9.10 -4.48
CA ASN A 16 -10.69 -8.94 -3.37
C ASN A 16 -10.84 -10.00 -2.27
N LEU A 17 -12.07 -10.35 -1.92
CA LEU A 17 -12.34 -11.37 -0.88
C LEU A 17 -11.95 -12.77 -1.36
N PHE A 18 -12.13 -13.05 -2.65
CA PHE A 18 -11.72 -14.31 -3.26
C PHE A 18 -10.20 -14.40 -3.34
N ILE A 19 -9.53 -13.36 -3.84
CA ILE A 19 -8.06 -13.26 -3.88
C ILE A 19 -7.47 -13.50 -2.49
N ARG A 20 -8.01 -12.85 -1.46
CA ARG A 20 -7.55 -13.01 -0.08
C ARG A 20 -7.70 -14.44 0.41
N TRP A 21 -8.83 -15.10 0.13
CA TRP A 21 -9.03 -16.50 0.49
C TRP A 21 -8.01 -17.43 -0.18
N VAL A 22 -7.74 -17.23 -1.47
CA VAL A 22 -6.80 -18.07 -2.21
C VAL A 22 -5.36 -17.88 -1.70
N ARG A 23 -4.96 -16.64 -1.40
CA ARG A 23 -3.60 -16.31 -0.92
C ARG A 23 -3.37 -16.64 0.56
N PHE A 24 -4.41 -16.52 1.39
CA PHE A 24 -4.36 -16.71 2.83
C PHE A 24 -5.48 -17.66 3.26
N PRO A 25 -5.40 -18.95 2.92
CA PRO A 25 -6.48 -19.90 3.17
C PRO A 25 -6.74 -20.14 4.66
N ASP A 26 -5.81 -19.76 5.55
CA ASP A 26 -5.90 -19.95 7.00
C ASP A 26 -6.72 -18.89 7.76
N ASP A 27 -7.24 -17.87 7.07
CA ASP A 27 -8.15 -16.87 7.65
C ASP A 27 -9.54 -17.50 7.91
N PRO A 28 -9.93 -17.80 9.17
CA PRO A 28 -11.11 -18.66 9.44
C PRO A 28 -12.45 -18.07 8.99
N PRO A 29 -12.75 -16.77 9.19
CA PRO A 29 -13.96 -16.13 8.66
C PRO A 29 -14.09 -16.26 7.13
N ILE A 30 -12.99 -16.03 6.40
CA ILE A 30 -12.99 -16.02 4.94
C ILE A 30 -13.10 -17.44 4.40
N ARG A 31 -12.36 -18.39 5.00
CA ARG A 31 -12.46 -19.81 4.66
C ARG A 31 -13.90 -20.31 4.79
N SER A 32 -14.52 -20.05 5.95
CA SER A 32 -15.87 -20.54 6.26
C SER A 32 -16.90 -20.02 5.26
N PHE A 33 -16.77 -18.75 4.84
CA PHE A 33 -17.62 -18.17 3.81
C PHE A 33 -17.51 -18.94 2.48
N TRP A 34 -16.30 -19.11 1.95
CA TRP A 34 -16.11 -19.73 0.64
C TRP A 34 -16.41 -21.23 0.63
N GLU A 35 -16.10 -21.96 1.70
CA GLU A 35 -16.46 -23.38 1.84
C GLU A 35 -17.97 -23.57 1.92
N GLY A 36 -18.66 -22.74 2.71
CA GLY A 36 -20.12 -22.74 2.79
C GLY A 36 -20.77 -22.36 1.45
N TRP A 37 -20.21 -21.37 0.76
CA TRP A 37 -20.68 -20.95 -0.55
C TRP A 37 -20.51 -22.05 -1.62
N MET A 38 -19.35 -22.73 -1.65
CA MET A 38 -19.10 -23.85 -2.57
C MET A 38 -20.03 -25.04 -2.30
N THR A 39 -20.39 -25.27 -1.03
CA THR A 39 -21.39 -26.29 -0.67
C THR A 39 -22.77 -25.94 -1.22
N LYS A 40 -23.12 -24.65 -1.26
CA LYS A 40 -24.40 -24.16 -1.82
C LYS A 40 -24.43 -24.16 -3.35
N TYR A 41 -23.28 -24.00 -4.02
CA TYR A 41 -23.15 -23.91 -5.48
C TYR A 41 -22.15 -24.92 -6.04
N PRO A 42 -22.46 -26.24 -6.00
CA PRO A 42 -21.54 -27.28 -6.46
C PRO A 42 -21.20 -27.18 -7.96
N SER A 43 -22.09 -26.61 -8.78
CA SER A 43 -21.85 -26.37 -10.21
C SER A 43 -20.73 -25.35 -10.47
N MET A 44 -20.40 -24.51 -9.49
CA MET A 44 -19.34 -23.50 -9.61
C MET A 44 -17.94 -24.06 -9.33
N LYS A 45 -17.80 -25.35 -8.99
CA LYS A 45 -16.53 -25.97 -8.61
C LYS A 45 -15.44 -25.76 -9.67
N ASP A 46 -15.76 -25.95 -10.94
CA ASP A 46 -14.80 -25.80 -12.03
C ASP A 46 -14.41 -24.33 -12.24
N THR A 47 -15.38 -23.41 -12.14
CA THR A 47 -15.15 -21.96 -12.17
C THR A 47 -14.23 -21.51 -11.04
N VAL A 48 -14.47 -22.00 -9.81
CA VAL A 48 -13.63 -21.71 -8.64
C VAL A 48 -12.22 -22.27 -8.83
N ALA A 49 -12.09 -23.50 -9.33
CA ALA A 49 -10.78 -24.10 -9.58
C ALA A 49 -9.94 -23.27 -10.56
N ARG A 50 -10.54 -22.85 -11.68
CA ARG A 50 -9.89 -21.98 -12.68
C ARG A 50 -9.56 -20.60 -12.11
N ALA A 51 -10.47 -19.99 -11.35
CA ALA A 51 -10.20 -18.70 -10.70
C ALA A 51 -9.04 -18.79 -9.68
N ARG A 52 -8.96 -19.89 -8.92
CA ARG A 52 -7.84 -20.14 -7.99
C ARG A 52 -6.52 -20.22 -8.73
N GLU A 53 -6.47 -20.94 -9.84
CA GLU A 53 -5.28 -21.04 -10.69
C GLU A 53 -4.84 -19.64 -11.17
N LEU A 54 -5.76 -18.83 -11.70
CA LEU A 54 -5.45 -17.46 -12.13
C LEU A 54 -4.85 -16.60 -11.01
N VAL A 55 -5.44 -16.66 -9.81
CA VAL A 55 -4.93 -15.91 -8.66
C VAL A 55 -3.55 -16.38 -8.24
N LEU A 56 -3.30 -17.70 -8.22
CA LEU A 56 -2.00 -18.26 -7.85
C LEU A 56 -0.92 -17.88 -8.87
N VAL A 57 -1.19 -18.04 -10.16
CA VAL A 57 -0.26 -17.65 -11.25
C VAL A 57 0.06 -16.16 -11.17
N ALA A 58 -0.93 -15.30 -10.92
CA ALA A 58 -0.71 -13.87 -10.76
C ALA A 58 0.04 -13.51 -9.46
N SER A 59 -0.17 -14.28 -8.38
CA SER A 59 0.45 -14.03 -7.07
C SER A 59 1.89 -14.56 -6.99
N ASP A 60 2.24 -15.58 -7.77
CA ASP A 60 3.58 -16.13 -7.88
C ASP A 60 4.54 -15.20 -8.65
N TRP A 61 4.05 -14.08 -9.18
CA TRP A 61 4.92 -12.96 -9.56
C TRP A 61 5.60 -12.41 -8.31
N LYS A 62 6.74 -13.00 -7.97
CA LYS A 62 7.77 -12.36 -7.16
C LYS A 62 8.69 -11.62 -8.13
N PRO A 63 8.70 -10.28 -8.16
CA PRO A 63 9.83 -9.61 -8.79
C PRO A 63 11.08 -10.10 -8.07
N ASP A 64 12.17 -10.36 -8.81
CA ASP A 64 13.45 -10.68 -8.18
C ASP A 64 13.74 -9.60 -7.14
N SER A 65 13.56 -9.97 -5.87
CA SER A 65 13.81 -9.05 -4.78
C SER A 65 15.31 -8.93 -4.69
N LEU A 66 15.82 -7.72 -4.86
CA LEU A 66 17.24 -7.47 -4.67
C LEU A 66 17.65 -7.96 -3.28
N SER A 67 18.75 -8.71 -3.23
CA SER A 67 19.40 -9.06 -1.98
C SER A 67 19.76 -7.78 -1.21
N SER A 68 19.86 -7.88 0.11
CA SER A 68 20.29 -6.74 0.94
C SER A 68 21.65 -6.18 0.50
N GLN A 69 22.52 -7.04 -0.04
CA GLN A 69 23.81 -6.65 -0.60
C GLN A 69 23.66 -5.79 -1.87
N GLU A 70 22.76 -6.15 -2.79
CA GLU A 70 22.49 -5.36 -4.00
C GLU A 70 21.87 -4.01 -3.66
N VAL A 71 20.95 -3.97 -2.69
CA VAL A 71 20.37 -2.72 -2.19
C VAL A 71 21.46 -1.81 -1.61
N ASN A 72 22.33 -2.34 -0.77
CA ASN A 72 23.44 -1.59 -0.18
C ASN A 72 24.44 -1.10 -1.25
N SER A 73 24.73 -1.91 -2.26
CA SER A 73 25.59 -1.54 -3.39
C SER A 73 25.00 -0.38 -4.19
N ILE A 74 23.70 -0.41 -4.50
CA ILE A 74 23.02 0.68 -5.21
C ILE A 74 23.06 1.97 -4.37
N TRP A 75 22.76 1.90 -3.08
CA TRP A 75 22.85 3.06 -2.20
C TRP A 75 24.26 3.65 -2.11
N GLY A 76 25.30 2.80 -2.05
CA GLY A 76 26.69 3.24 -2.08
C GLY A 76 27.03 3.98 -3.37
N ARG A 77 26.59 3.46 -4.53
CA ARG A 77 26.77 4.12 -5.83
C ARG A 77 26.06 5.47 -5.92
N ILE A 78 24.83 5.56 -5.41
CA ILE A 78 24.06 6.82 -5.35
C ILE A 78 24.83 7.85 -4.52
N ARG A 79 25.30 7.47 -3.32
CA ARG A 79 26.04 8.39 -2.44
C ARG A 79 27.32 8.90 -3.09
N ASN A 80 28.13 8.00 -3.65
CA ASN A 80 29.35 8.37 -4.34
C ASN A 80 29.09 9.30 -5.53
N SER A 81 27.99 9.09 -6.27
CA SER A 81 27.64 9.96 -7.39
C SER A 81 27.25 11.38 -6.95
N LEU A 82 26.65 11.55 -5.77
CA LEU A 82 26.30 12.86 -5.21
C LEU A 82 27.52 13.58 -4.64
N ASP A 83 28.44 12.87 -4.01
CA ASP A 83 29.67 13.44 -3.47
C ASP A 83 30.58 13.98 -4.60
N ILE A 84 30.66 13.27 -5.73
CA ILE A 84 31.43 13.70 -6.92
C ILE A 84 30.88 15.00 -7.54
N ILE A 85 29.57 15.25 -7.45
CA ILE A 85 28.95 16.48 -7.97
C ILE A 85 29.25 17.66 -7.03
N THR A 86 29.45 17.40 -5.73
CA THR A 86 29.70 18.42 -4.71
C THR A 86 31.16 18.92 -4.71
N GLU A 87 32.12 18.07 -5.06
CA GLU A 87 33.55 18.43 -5.05
C GLU A 87 34.02 19.25 -6.27
N ARG A 88 33.14 19.53 -7.24
CA ARG A 88 33.51 20.20 -8.49
C ARG A 88 33.45 21.73 -8.47
N ASP A 89 33.51 22.35 -7.29
CA ASP A 89 33.62 23.80 -7.21
C ASP A 89 34.53 24.28 -6.06
N PRO A 90 35.85 24.46 -6.34
CA PRO A 90 36.65 25.41 -5.60
C PRO A 90 36.99 26.59 -6.52
N ALA A 91 36.33 27.71 -6.23
CA ALA A 91 36.75 29.08 -6.53
C ALA A 91 36.74 29.51 -8.01
N GLN A 92 35.68 30.23 -8.39
CA GLN A 92 35.78 31.68 -8.69
C GLN A 92 34.40 32.27 -9.02
N THR A 93 33.78 32.96 -8.06
CA THR A 93 33.16 34.28 -8.29
C THR A 93 32.70 34.87 -6.97
N SER A 94 33.42 35.90 -6.55
CA SER A 94 33.02 36.89 -5.57
C SER A 94 31.74 37.61 -5.99
N ALA A 95 30.74 37.66 -5.10
CA ALA A 95 29.91 38.82 -4.75
C ALA A 95 28.49 38.39 -4.33
N GLY A 96 28.01 38.93 -3.21
CA GLY A 96 26.59 39.03 -2.93
C GLY A 96 26.05 38.02 -1.93
N ALA A 97 26.13 38.37 -0.66
CA ALA A 97 25.32 37.77 0.39
C ALA A 97 23.81 37.92 0.09
N LEU A 98 23.02 36.86 0.28
CA LEU A 98 21.80 36.97 1.09
C LEU A 98 21.38 35.59 1.62
N LYS A 99 21.54 35.40 2.94
CA LYS A 99 20.98 34.26 3.67
C LYS A 99 19.46 34.42 3.73
N LYS A 100 18.68 33.47 3.20
CA LYS A 100 17.25 33.36 3.53
C LYS A 100 17.09 32.47 4.76
N PRO A 101 16.46 32.93 5.86
CA PRO A 101 16.09 32.03 6.93
C PRO A 101 14.89 31.17 6.49
N VAL A 102 15.06 29.86 6.62
CA VAL A 102 13.96 28.88 6.58
C VAL A 102 13.23 28.97 7.91
N ALA A 103 12.01 29.49 7.90
CA ALA A 103 11.12 29.46 9.06
C ALA A 103 9.69 29.15 8.61
N SER A 104 9.41 27.88 8.38
CA SER A 104 8.05 27.37 8.20
C SER A 104 7.93 25.97 8.81
N SER A 105 8.13 25.87 10.12
CA SER A 105 7.87 24.63 10.87
C SER A 105 6.87 24.80 12.02
N ASN A 106 6.17 25.93 12.10
CA ASN A 106 5.23 26.20 13.22
C ASN A 106 3.76 26.35 12.80
N ILE A 107 3.42 26.26 11.51
CA ILE A 107 2.03 26.40 11.04
C ILE A 107 1.26 25.05 11.14
N ILE A 108 1.96 23.93 10.96
CA ILE A 108 1.35 22.59 10.95
C ILE A 108 0.83 22.20 12.34
N LEU A 109 1.52 22.59 13.41
CA LEU A 109 1.13 22.28 14.79
C LEU A 109 -0.19 22.98 15.20
N GLY A 110 -0.42 24.21 14.71
CA GLY A 110 -1.62 24.98 15.01
C GLY A 110 -2.89 24.39 14.36
N VAL A 111 -2.79 23.92 13.12
CA VAL A 111 -3.91 23.32 12.40
C VAL A 111 -4.35 22.00 13.04
N ILE A 112 -3.39 21.18 13.48
CA ILE A 112 -3.66 19.91 14.17
C ILE A 112 -4.35 20.17 15.53
N SER A 113 -3.88 21.16 16.29
CA SER A 113 -4.51 21.53 17.57
C SER A 113 -5.95 22.02 17.39
N MET A 114 -6.23 22.80 16.35
CA MET A 114 -7.58 23.31 16.07
C MET A 114 -8.54 22.17 15.69
N ALA A 115 -8.10 21.25 14.83
CA ALA A 115 -8.90 20.11 14.41
C ALA A 115 -9.23 19.15 15.58
N LEU A 116 -8.28 18.96 16.50
CA LEU A 116 -8.48 18.13 17.70
C LEU A 116 -9.52 18.73 18.65
N LEU A 117 -9.49 20.05 18.85
CA LEU A 117 -10.48 20.74 19.71
C LEU A 117 -11.89 20.67 19.12
N ILE A 118 -12.02 20.79 17.79
CA ILE A 118 -13.31 20.67 17.10
C ILE A 118 -13.88 19.25 17.23
N LEU A 119 -13.04 18.23 17.07
CA LEU A 119 -13.44 16.82 17.26
C LEU A 119 -13.88 16.53 18.69
N LEU A 120 -13.15 17.05 19.68
CA LEU A 120 -13.53 16.90 21.10
C LEU A 120 -14.86 17.59 21.40
N ALA A 121 -15.07 18.81 20.91
CA ALA A 121 -16.34 19.52 21.10
C ALA A 121 -17.52 18.76 20.48
N PHE A 122 -17.34 18.17 19.31
CA PHE A 122 -18.37 17.36 18.65
C PHE A 122 -18.68 16.08 19.43
N PHE A 123 -17.65 15.41 19.97
CA PHE A 123 -17.80 14.21 20.79
C PHE A 123 -18.55 14.50 22.09
N PHE A 124 -18.23 15.59 22.78
CA PHE A 124 -18.95 16.00 23.99
C PHE A 124 -20.41 16.36 23.69
N PHE A 125 -20.68 17.07 22.59
CA PHE A 125 -22.04 17.40 22.18
C PHE A 125 -22.87 16.14 21.86
N SER A 126 -22.26 15.14 21.20
CA SER A 126 -22.90 13.85 20.90
C SER A 126 -23.14 12.94 22.11
N ILE A 127 -22.47 13.19 23.24
CA ILE A 127 -22.68 12.46 24.50
C ILE A 127 -23.78 13.10 25.35
N ILE A 128 -23.95 14.43 25.24
CA ILE A 128 -24.88 15.22 26.03
C ILE A 128 -26.28 15.27 25.43
N ASN A 129 -26.42 15.08 24.12
CA ASN A 129 -27.69 15.05 23.40
C ASN A 129 -28.05 13.65 22.91
#